data_AF-A0A139QSU4-F1
#
_entry.id   AF-A0A139QSU4-F1
#
_cell.length_a   1.000
_cell.length_b   1.000
_cell.length_c   1.000
_cell.angle_alpha   90.00
_cell.angle_beta   90.00
_cell.angle_gamma   90.00
#
_symmetry.space_group_name_H-M   'P 1'
#
loop_
_entity.id
_entity.type
_entity.pdbx_description
1 polymer ?
#
loop_
_entity_poly.entity_id
_entity_poly.type
_entity_poly.pdbx_seq_one_letter_code
_entity_poly.pdbx_strand_id
1 'polypeptide(L)'
;MEQGVTLWQAGTLQQNMGISLYRATMGLLIGGAVGFVLGVANGLSRISHALFNSTIQMVRNIPHLALIPLIIIWFGIGEPAKVTLVAIGVMFPIYINTLHGIQSIDPKLIEMGQSYRLTKWQMFTKVIFPGAMPTILMGLRYALGVMWTTLIVSETISASSGIGYMETNAQQFLDMPTIFLAIIIYAILGKVSDWIAALLESILLDWQASKGGR
;
A
#
# COMPACT_ATOMS: atom_id res chain seq x y z
N MET A 1 17.83 -20.24 18.59
CA MET A 1 17.17 -19.20 19.41
C MET A 1 18.18 -18.25 20.07
N GLU A 2 19.35 -18.73 20.51
CA GLU A 2 20.41 -17.87 21.11
C GLU A 2 20.93 -16.75 20.19
N GLN A 3 21.00 -16.96 18.87
CA GLN A 3 21.38 -15.93 17.91
C GLN A 3 20.36 -14.80 17.78
N GLY A 4 19.06 -15.10 17.87
CA GLY A 4 18.01 -14.08 17.90
C GLY A 4 18.08 -13.21 19.16
N VAL A 5 18.44 -13.83 20.30
CA VAL A 5 18.65 -13.14 21.58
C VAL A 5 19.90 -12.26 21.52
N THR A 6 20.99 -12.71 20.90
CA THR A 6 22.21 -11.90 20.76
C THR A 6 22.04 -10.74 19.77
N LEU A 7 21.31 -10.92 18.65
CA LEU A 7 20.95 -9.82 17.74
C LEU A 7 20.00 -8.80 18.39
N TRP A 8 19.05 -9.28 19.20
CA TRP A 8 18.17 -8.44 20.00
C TRP A 8 18.94 -7.65 21.08
N GLN A 9 19.90 -8.28 21.74
CA GLN A 9 20.77 -7.64 22.74
C GLN A 9 21.79 -6.69 22.09
N ALA A 10 22.19 -6.94 20.85
CA ALA A 10 23.08 -6.07 20.08
C ALA A 10 22.38 -4.82 19.50
N GLY A 11 21.05 -4.71 19.58
CA GLY A 11 20.27 -3.54 19.12
C GLY A 11 20.12 -3.43 17.59
N THR A 12 20.81 -4.27 16.83
CA THR A 12 20.84 -4.24 15.36
C THR A 12 19.52 -4.73 14.76
N LEU A 13 18.83 -5.65 15.43
CA LEU A 13 17.53 -6.16 14.97
C LEU A 13 16.45 -5.07 15.04
N GLN A 14 16.37 -4.35 16.15
CA GLN A 14 15.40 -3.27 16.36
C GLN A 14 15.65 -2.11 15.39
N GLN A 15 16.92 -1.78 15.14
CA GLN A 15 17.27 -0.74 14.17
C GLN A 15 16.86 -1.13 12.75
N ASN A 16 17.16 -2.36 12.31
CA ASN A 16 16.76 -2.86 10.99
C ASN A 16 15.24 -2.90 10.83
N MET A 17 14.52 -3.39 11.85
CA MET A 17 13.05 -3.38 11.86
C MET A 17 12.47 -1.97 11.77
N GLY A 18 13.01 -1.02 12.55
CA GLY A 18 12.56 0.37 12.54
C GLY A 18 12.76 1.05 11.19
N ILE A 19 13.89 0.78 10.53
CA ILE A 19 14.17 1.30 9.18
C ILE A 19 13.21 0.69 8.15
N SER A 20 12.99 -0.62 8.17
CA SER A 20 12.05 -1.29 7.26
C SER A 20 10.62 -0.78 7.46
N LEU A 21 10.19 -0.58 8.72
CA LEU A 21 8.89 0.03 9.04
C LEU A 21 8.78 1.46 8.52
N TYR A 22 9.81 2.28 8.72
CA TYR A 22 9.83 3.66 8.20
C TYR A 22 9.66 3.68 6.67
N ARG A 23 10.42 2.84 5.95
CA ARG A 23 10.34 2.73 4.49
C ARG A 23 8.96 2.27 4.03
N ALA A 24 8.41 1.25 4.68
CA ALA A 24 7.05 0.75 4.42
C ALA A 24 6.01 1.86 4.60
N THR A 25 6.00 2.52 5.76
CA THR A 25 5.01 3.56 6.07
C THR A 25 5.16 4.78 5.14
N MET A 26 6.37 5.26 4.87
CA MET A 26 6.57 6.39 3.95
C MET A 26 6.15 6.03 2.51
N GLY A 27 6.51 4.84 2.04
CA GLY A 27 6.09 4.36 0.73
C GLY A 27 4.57 4.26 0.63
N LEU A 28 3.91 3.70 1.66
CA LEU A 28 2.45 3.61 1.74
C LEU A 28 1.78 4.98 1.75
N LEU A 29 2.27 5.93 2.54
CA LEU A 29 1.68 7.26 2.63
C LEU A 29 1.83 8.03 1.32
N ILE A 30 3.02 8.03 0.72
CA ILE A 30 3.28 8.76 -0.54
C ILE A 30 2.52 8.10 -1.68
N GLY A 31 2.74 6.80 -1.91
CA GLY A 31 2.12 6.08 -3.00
C GLY A 31 0.61 5.97 -2.85
N GLY A 32 0.13 5.76 -1.62
CA GLY A 32 -1.29 5.72 -1.31
C GLY A 32 -1.97 7.07 -1.48
N ALA A 33 -1.36 8.18 -1.04
CA ALA A 33 -1.91 9.50 -1.28
C ALA A 33 -2.00 9.82 -2.78
N VAL A 34 -0.94 9.55 -3.55
CA VAL A 34 -0.93 9.75 -5.00
C VAL A 34 -1.99 8.88 -5.69
N GLY A 35 -2.02 7.58 -5.36
CA GLY A 35 -2.99 6.65 -5.92
C GLY A 35 -4.43 7.03 -5.60
N PHE A 36 -4.69 7.43 -4.35
CA PHE A 36 -6.01 7.87 -3.91
C PHE A 36 -6.46 9.16 -4.62
N VAL A 37 -5.60 10.18 -4.69
CA VAL A 37 -5.92 11.45 -5.36
C VAL A 37 -6.20 11.24 -6.84
N LEU A 38 -5.36 10.46 -7.54
CA LEU A 38 -5.57 10.12 -8.95
C LEU A 38 -6.84 9.29 -9.13
N GLY A 39 -7.13 8.36 -8.23
CA GLY A 39 -8.32 7.53 -8.25
C GLY A 39 -9.61 8.35 -8.10
N VAL A 40 -9.60 9.31 -7.17
CA VAL A 40 -10.72 10.26 -6.98
C VAL A 40 -10.86 11.18 -8.19
N ALA A 41 -9.77 11.76 -8.69
CA ALA A 41 -9.80 12.66 -9.83
C ALA A 41 -10.35 11.97 -11.09
N ASN A 42 -9.87 10.75 -11.40
CA ASN A 42 -10.32 9.97 -12.55
C ASN A 42 -11.70 9.34 -12.32
N GLY A 43 -12.11 9.09 -11.07
CA GLY A 43 -13.45 8.59 -10.75
C GLY A 43 -14.53 9.65 -10.92
N LEU A 44 -14.24 10.90 -10.55
CA LEU A 44 -15.21 12.00 -10.62
C LEU A 44 -15.25 12.71 -11.98
N SER A 45 -14.13 12.79 -12.69
CA SER A 45 -14.02 13.53 -13.95
C SER A 45 -13.89 12.62 -15.16
N ARG A 46 -14.90 12.65 -16.04
CA ARG A 46 -14.87 11.92 -17.33
C ARG A 46 -13.70 12.34 -18.22
N ILE A 47 -13.31 13.62 -18.17
CA ILE A 47 -12.19 14.16 -18.94
C ILE A 47 -10.87 13.60 -18.40
N SER A 48 -10.69 13.64 -17.07
CA SER A 48 -9.50 13.08 -16.41
C SER A 48 -9.37 11.59 -16.68
N HIS A 49 -10.49 10.85 -16.58
CA HIS A 49 -10.54 9.44 -16.91
C HIS A 49 -10.10 9.15 -18.35
N ALA A 50 -10.62 9.90 -19.33
CA ALA A 50 -10.28 9.71 -20.73
C ALA A 50 -8.80 9.98 -21.03
N LEU A 51 -8.20 10.98 -20.37
CA LEU A 51 -6.82 11.38 -20.60
C LEU A 51 -5.81 10.49 -19.87
N PHE A 52 -6.03 10.23 -18.58
CA PHE A 52 -5.01 9.62 -17.72
C PHE A 52 -5.18 8.12 -17.49
N ASN A 53 -6.41 7.59 -17.56
CA ASN A 53 -6.63 6.20 -17.18
C ASN A 53 -5.90 5.23 -18.12
N SER A 54 -5.90 5.50 -19.42
CA SER A 54 -5.16 4.69 -20.40
C SER A 54 -3.65 4.69 -20.10
N THR A 55 -3.07 5.86 -19.84
CA THR A 55 -1.65 6.00 -19.49
C THR A 55 -1.32 5.25 -18.20
N ILE A 56 -2.13 5.39 -17.15
CA ILE A 56 -1.89 4.71 -15.87
C ILE A 56 -1.96 3.19 -16.04
N GLN A 57 -2.93 2.68 -16.81
CA GLN A 57 -3.06 1.25 -17.09
C GLN A 57 -1.89 0.72 -17.93
N MET A 58 -1.37 1.52 -18.86
CA MET A 58 -0.16 1.19 -19.60
C MET A 58 1.06 1.08 -18.68
N VAL A 59 1.26 2.06 -17.80
CA VAL A 59 2.38 2.05 -16.84
C VAL A 59 2.25 0.89 -15.85
N ARG A 60 1.03 0.55 -15.41
CA ARG A 60 0.75 -0.59 -14.54
C ARG A 60 1.21 -1.93 -15.13
N ASN A 61 1.14 -2.09 -16.45
CA ASN A 61 1.57 -3.32 -17.11
C ASN A 61 3.08 -3.53 -17.05
N ILE A 62 3.84 -2.47 -16.76
CA ILE A 62 5.27 -2.56 -16.53
C ILE A 62 5.47 -3.12 -15.11
N PRO A 63 6.19 -4.23 -14.94
CA PRO A 63 6.51 -4.75 -13.61
C PRO A 63 7.25 -3.66 -12.84
N HIS A 64 6.71 -3.19 -11.71
CA HIS A 64 7.33 -2.10 -10.96
C HIS A 64 8.73 -2.50 -10.45
N LEU A 65 8.96 -3.79 -10.21
CA LEU A 65 10.28 -4.33 -9.88
C LEU A 65 11.31 -4.20 -11.03
N ALA A 66 10.86 -4.11 -12.28
CA ALA A 66 11.76 -3.85 -13.42
C ALA A 66 12.22 -2.39 -13.47
N LEU A 67 11.56 -1.48 -12.72
CA LEU A 67 11.94 -0.07 -12.63
C LEU A 67 13.11 0.18 -11.68
N ILE A 68 13.57 -0.82 -10.94
CA ILE A 68 14.62 -0.68 -9.92
C ILE A 68 15.88 0.01 -10.48
N PRO A 69 16.47 -0.42 -11.61
CA PRO A 69 17.67 0.24 -12.13
C PRO A 69 17.43 1.71 -12.48
N LEU A 70 16.27 2.02 -13.07
CA LEU A 70 15.90 3.38 -13.45
C LEU A 70 15.74 4.28 -12.21
N ILE A 71 15.08 3.78 -11.17
CA ILE A 71 14.89 4.49 -9.91
C ILE A 71 16.25 4.77 -9.25
N ILE A 72 17.18 3.79 -9.27
CA ILE A 72 18.53 3.98 -8.75
C ILE A 72 19.29 5.05 -9.56
N ILE A 73 19.15 5.09 -10.88
CA ILE A 73 19.80 6.12 -11.71
C ILE A 73 19.26 7.51 -11.39
N TRP A 74 17.95 7.66 -11.17
CA TRP A 74 17.34 8.97 -10.91
C TRP A 74 17.53 9.47 -9.48
N PHE A 75 17.33 8.60 -8.49
CA PHE A 75 17.34 8.97 -7.08
C PHE A 75 18.66 8.64 -6.37
N GLY A 76 19.58 7.97 -7.07
CA GLY A 76 20.79 7.43 -6.49
C GLY A 76 20.53 6.18 -5.64
N ILE A 77 21.62 5.62 -5.11
CA ILE A 77 21.55 4.55 -4.11
C ILE A 77 21.22 5.19 -2.76
N GLY A 78 20.11 4.79 -2.14
CA GLY A 78 19.75 5.32 -0.82
C GLY A 78 18.31 5.08 -0.42
N GLU A 79 17.87 5.80 0.62
CA GLU A 79 16.49 5.76 1.13
C GLU A 79 15.44 6.24 0.11
N PRO A 80 15.66 7.33 -0.66
CA PRO A 80 14.64 7.82 -1.60
C PRO A 80 14.28 6.80 -2.67
N ALA A 81 15.25 6.04 -3.20
CA ALA A 81 15.01 5.00 -4.18
C ALA A 81 14.12 3.88 -3.65
N LYS A 82 14.38 3.40 -2.42
CA LYS A 82 13.60 2.32 -1.79
C LYS A 82 12.17 2.77 -1.49
N VAL A 83 12.02 3.96 -0.91
CA VAL A 83 10.70 4.54 -0.61
C VAL A 83 9.90 4.74 -1.89
N THR A 84 10.53 5.23 -2.97
CA THR A 84 9.89 5.45 -4.27
C THR A 84 9.42 4.13 -4.89
N LEU A 85 10.23 3.08 -4.82
CA LEU A 85 9.84 1.77 -5.33
C LEU A 85 8.62 1.21 -4.61
N VAL A 86 8.59 1.29 -3.27
CA VAL A 86 7.43 0.90 -2.46
C VAL A 86 6.22 1.77 -2.81
N ALA A 87 6.41 3.09 -2.94
CA ALA A 87 5.34 4.02 -3.30
C ALA A 87 4.71 3.69 -4.65
N ILE A 88 5.51 3.34 -5.66
CA ILE A 88 4.99 2.91 -6.97
C ILE A 88 4.20 1.61 -6.84
N GLY A 89 4.71 0.63 -6.09
CA GLY A 89 4.05 -0.65 -5.87
C GLY A 89 2.67 -0.52 -5.24
N VAL A 90 2.52 0.33 -4.22
CA VAL A 90 1.25 0.54 -3.50
C VAL A 90 0.28 1.49 -4.22
N MET A 91 0.80 2.39 -5.07
CA MET A 91 -0.02 3.37 -5.79
C MET A 91 -1.08 2.70 -6.67
N PHE A 92 -0.72 1.66 -7.43
CA PHE A 92 -1.65 1.04 -8.38
C PHE A 92 -2.85 0.34 -7.71
N PRO A 93 -2.66 -0.55 -6.72
CA PRO A 93 -3.74 -1.10 -5.90
C PRO A 93 -4.74 -0.05 -5.43
N ILE A 94 -4.24 1.05 -4.85
CA ILE A 94 -5.07 2.09 -4.25
C ILE A 94 -5.79 2.88 -5.34
N TYR A 95 -5.09 3.25 -6.42
CA TYR A 95 -5.67 3.93 -7.58
C TYR A 95 -6.85 3.15 -8.18
N ILE A 96 -6.63 1.88 -8.52
CA ILE A 96 -7.62 1.06 -9.22
C ILE A 96 -8.86 0.87 -8.35
N ASN A 97 -8.67 0.53 -7.09
CA ASN A 97 -9.78 0.25 -6.18
C ASN A 97 -10.54 1.52 -5.81
N THR A 98 -9.87 2.67 -5.70
CA THR A 98 -10.54 3.97 -5.50
C THR A 98 -11.37 4.34 -6.73
N LEU A 99 -10.79 4.21 -7.93
CA LEU A 99 -11.47 4.48 -9.18
C LEU A 99 -12.72 3.59 -9.34
N HIS A 100 -12.53 2.27 -9.17
CA HIS A 100 -13.61 1.30 -9.27
C HIS A 100 -14.69 1.53 -8.22
N GLY A 101 -14.31 1.83 -6.97
CA GLY A 101 -15.25 2.12 -5.88
C GLY A 101 -16.15 3.32 -6.17
N ILE A 102 -15.61 4.35 -6.81
CA ILE A 102 -16.39 5.53 -7.22
C ILE A 102 -17.30 5.21 -8.41
N GLN A 103 -16.82 4.42 -9.37
CA GLN A 103 -17.59 4.06 -10.56
C GLN A 103 -18.67 2.99 -10.28
N SER A 104 -18.52 2.18 -9.23
CA SER A 104 -19.45 1.11 -8.87
C SER A 104 -20.68 1.59 -8.08
N ILE A 105 -20.78 2.89 -7.81
CA ILE A 105 -21.88 3.45 -7.02
C ILE A 105 -23.18 3.37 -7.82
N ASP A 106 -24.25 2.89 -7.18
CA ASP A 106 -25.56 2.78 -7.81
C ASP A 106 -26.00 4.16 -8.34
N PRO A 107 -26.27 4.29 -9.66
CA PRO A 107 -26.80 5.52 -10.24
C PRO A 107 -28.02 6.07 -9.51
N LYS A 108 -28.86 5.20 -8.92
CA LYS A 108 -30.04 5.61 -8.13
C LYS A 108 -29.67 6.43 -6.89
N LEU A 109 -28.54 6.14 -6.24
CA LEU A 109 -28.07 6.93 -5.09
C LEU A 109 -27.64 8.33 -5.53
N ILE A 110 -27.06 8.44 -6.73
CA ILE A 110 -26.67 9.71 -7.33
C ILE A 110 -27.92 10.51 -7.73
N GLU A 111 -28.89 9.90 -8.41
CA GLU A 111 -30.17 10.51 -8.77
C GLU A 111 -30.97 10.97 -7.54
N MET A 112 -30.98 10.16 -6.48
CA MET A 112 -31.58 10.53 -5.19
C MET A 112 -30.90 11.79 -4.64
N GLY A 113 -29.56 11.82 -4.58
CA GLY A 113 -28.83 12.99 -4.11
C GLY A 113 -29.11 14.25 -4.95
N GLN A 114 -29.32 14.11 -6.26
CA GLN A 114 -29.69 15.21 -7.15
C GLN A 114 -31.12 15.70 -6.88
N SER A 115 -32.07 14.81 -6.60
CA SER A 115 -33.44 15.16 -6.20
C SER A 115 -33.47 15.97 -4.89
N TYR A 116 -32.61 15.61 -3.92
CA TYR A 116 -32.39 16.38 -2.70
C TYR A 116 -31.57 17.67 -2.89
N ARG A 117 -31.23 18.03 -4.14
CA ARG A 117 -30.42 19.22 -4.51
C ARG A 117 -29.08 19.30 -3.77
N LEU A 118 -28.44 18.16 -3.53
CA LEU A 118 -27.11 18.14 -2.92
C LEU A 118 -26.10 18.85 -3.84
N THR A 119 -25.25 19.69 -3.24
CA THR A 119 -24.10 20.29 -3.92
C THR A 119 -23.08 19.22 -4.32
N LYS A 120 -22.18 19.51 -5.27
CA LYS A 120 -21.12 18.57 -5.69
C LYS A 120 -20.28 18.06 -4.51
N TRP A 121 -19.97 18.94 -3.57
CA TRP A 121 -19.24 18.56 -2.35
C TRP A 121 -20.06 17.64 -1.45
N GLN A 122 -21.34 17.95 -1.22
CA GLN A 122 -22.23 17.10 -0.43
C GLN A 122 -22.48 15.74 -1.10
N MET A 123 -22.61 15.70 -2.42
CA MET A 123 -22.71 14.46 -3.18
C MET A 123 -21.46 13.61 -2.97
N PHE A 124 -20.27 14.22 -3.04
CA PHE A 124 -19.02 13.51 -2.79
C PHE A 124 -18.93 12.98 -1.36
N THR A 125 -19.08 13.83 -0.34
CA THR A 125 -18.82 13.43 1.05
C THR A 125 -19.92 12.55 1.65
N LYS A 126 -21.17 12.66 1.18
CA LYS A 126 -22.32 11.94 1.78
C LYS A 126 -22.75 10.71 1.00
N VAL A 127 -22.46 10.64 -0.29
CA VAL A 127 -22.92 9.53 -1.15
C VAL A 127 -21.72 8.81 -1.75
N ILE A 128 -20.86 9.53 -2.47
CA ILE A 128 -19.81 8.91 -3.27
C ILE A 128 -18.73 8.29 -2.38
N PHE A 129 -18.13 9.10 -1.50
CA PHE A 129 -17.02 8.68 -0.66
C PHE A 129 -17.40 7.55 0.33
N PRO A 130 -18.54 7.63 1.05
CA PRO A 130 -18.99 6.51 1.88
C PRO A 130 -19.34 5.25 1.06
N GLY A 131 -19.92 5.42 -0.13
CA GLY A 131 -20.26 4.30 -1.03
C GLY A 131 -19.03 3.59 -1.60
N ALA A 132 -17.95 4.34 -1.88
CA ALA A 132 -16.69 3.80 -2.40
C ALA A 132 -15.76 3.24 -1.31
N MET A 133 -16.01 3.56 -0.04
CA MET A 133 -15.14 3.20 1.09
C MET A 133 -14.80 1.70 1.18
N PRO A 134 -15.75 0.76 1.02
CA PRO A 134 -15.43 -0.67 1.08
C PRO A 134 -14.39 -1.07 0.03
N THR A 135 -14.56 -0.58 -1.21
CA THR A 135 -13.62 -0.87 -2.29
C THR A 135 -12.27 -0.21 -2.05
N ILE A 136 -12.24 1.04 -1.57
CA ILE A 136 -10.99 1.73 -1.21
C ILE A 136 -10.20 0.94 -0.16
N LEU A 137 -10.88 0.42 0.86
CA LEU A 137 -10.26 -0.38 1.93
C LEU A 137 -9.74 -1.74 1.43
N MET A 138 -10.47 -2.40 0.52
CA MET A 138 -9.95 -3.57 -0.18
C MET A 138 -8.66 -3.24 -0.95
N GLY A 139 -8.61 -2.07 -1.58
CA GLY A 139 -7.41 -1.55 -2.25
C GLY A 139 -6.24 -1.35 -1.29
N LEU A 140 -6.50 -0.76 -0.11
CA LEU A 140 -5.49 -0.59 0.93
C LEU A 140 -4.94 -1.93 1.43
N ARG A 141 -5.82 -2.90 1.69
CA ARG A 141 -5.42 -4.26 2.12
C ARG A 141 -4.56 -4.95 1.07
N TYR A 142 -4.93 -4.84 -0.20
CA TYR A 142 -4.10 -5.35 -1.30
C TYR A 142 -2.75 -4.62 -1.38
N ALA A 143 -2.75 -3.30 -1.22
CA ALA A 143 -1.54 -2.48 -1.21
C ALA A 143 -0.58 -2.86 -0.09
N LEU A 144 -1.06 -3.21 1.10
CA LEU A 144 -0.21 -3.68 2.21
C LEU A 144 0.54 -4.97 1.85
N GLY A 145 -0.11 -5.91 1.15
CA GLY A 145 0.57 -7.11 0.65
C GLY A 145 1.68 -6.77 -0.35
N VAL A 146 1.40 -5.89 -1.32
CA VAL A 146 2.38 -5.43 -2.31
C VAL A 146 3.51 -4.62 -1.67
N MET A 147 3.21 -3.84 -0.63
CA MET A 147 4.18 -3.05 0.13
C MET A 147 5.27 -3.96 0.71
N TRP A 148 4.89 -5.04 1.40
CA TRP A 148 5.85 -5.95 2.02
C TRP A 148 6.71 -6.69 0.98
N THR A 149 6.10 -7.20 -0.09
CA THR A 149 6.87 -7.89 -1.15
C THR A 149 7.83 -6.95 -1.85
N THR A 150 7.41 -5.73 -2.13
CA THR A 150 8.25 -4.71 -2.77
C THR A 150 9.35 -4.23 -1.84
N LEU A 151 9.06 -4.06 -0.55
CA LEU A 151 10.06 -3.67 0.44
C LEU A 151 11.18 -4.70 0.54
N ILE A 152 10.84 -6.00 0.65
CA ILE A 152 11.82 -7.09 0.69
C ILE A 152 12.77 -7.00 -0.51
N VAL A 153 12.22 -6.89 -1.73
CA VAL A 153 13.02 -6.79 -2.95
C VAL A 153 13.86 -5.49 -2.99
N SER A 154 13.31 -4.38 -2.50
CA SER A 154 14.05 -3.11 -2.43
C SER A 154 15.25 -3.18 -1.49
N GLU A 155 15.13 -3.97 -0.41
CA GLU A 155 16.14 -4.10 0.62
C GLU A 155 17.22 -5.13 0.28
N THR A 156 16.92 -6.10 -0.58
CA THR A 156 17.89 -7.12 -1.00
C THR A 156 18.87 -6.61 -2.05
N ILE A 157 18.45 -5.70 -2.94
CA ILE A 157 19.27 -5.28 -4.10
C ILE A 157 20.24 -4.15 -3.76
N SER A 158 19.87 -3.20 -2.91
CA SER A 158 20.66 -1.97 -2.71
C SER A 158 20.48 -1.33 -1.33
N ALA A 159 20.21 -2.12 -0.29
CA ALA A 159 20.21 -1.62 1.07
C ALA A 159 21.45 -2.04 1.85
N SER A 160 21.86 -1.17 2.77
CA SER A 160 22.90 -1.40 3.77
C SER A 160 22.30 -1.61 5.18
N SER A 161 20.98 -1.71 5.26
CA SER A 161 20.19 -1.82 6.50
C SER A 161 18.77 -2.26 6.16
N GLY A 162 18.05 -2.77 7.14
CA GLY A 162 16.70 -3.32 6.98
C GLY A 162 16.66 -4.84 7.16
N ILE A 163 15.46 -5.38 7.30
CA ILE A 163 15.25 -6.81 7.50
C ILE A 163 15.67 -7.59 6.24
N GLY A 164 15.41 -7.06 5.03
CA GLY A 164 15.80 -7.71 3.77
C GLY A 164 17.32 -7.72 3.55
N TYR A 165 18.02 -6.69 4.01
CA TYR A 165 19.48 -6.67 4.04
C TYR A 165 20.03 -7.71 5.02
N MET A 166 19.48 -7.78 6.24
CA MET A 166 19.86 -8.75 7.25
C MET A 166 19.68 -10.20 6.75
N GLU A 167 18.55 -10.48 6.09
CA GLU A 167 18.28 -11.78 5.48
C GLU A 167 19.30 -12.11 4.39
N THR A 168 19.58 -11.15 3.49
CA THR A 168 20.54 -11.33 2.39
C THR A 168 21.96 -11.59 2.91
N ASN A 169 22.37 -10.87 3.96
CA ASN A 169 23.66 -11.10 4.62
C ASN A 169 23.70 -12.49 5.27
N ALA A 170 22.63 -12.90 5.97
CA ALA A 170 22.55 -14.24 6.55
C ALA A 170 22.60 -15.35 5.49
N GLN A 171 21.98 -15.15 4.32
CA GLN A 171 22.07 -16.07 3.19
C GLN A 171 23.51 -16.25 2.69
N GLN A 172 24.30 -15.17 2.62
CA GLN A 172 25.70 -15.25 2.19
C GLN A 172 26.56 -16.12 3.12
N PHE A 173 26.28 -16.10 4.42
CA PHE A 173 26.99 -16.90 5.43
C PHE A 173 26.28 -18.22 5.78
N LEU A 174 25.21 -18.59 5.06
CA LEU A 174 24.37 -19.76 5.33
C LEU A 174 23.88 -19.83 6.80
N ASP A 175 23.65 -18.67 7.40
CA ASP A 175 23.13 -18.54 8.77
C ASP A 175 21.62 -18.78 8.80
N MET A 176 21.24 -20.05 8.71
CA MET A 176 19.85 -20.51 8.66
C MET A 176 18.99 -19.95 9.81
N PRO A 177 19.43 -19.96 11.08
CA PRO A 177 18.67 -19.35 12.17
C PRO A 177 18.26 -17.90 11.92
N THR A 178 19.16 -17.06 11.40
CA THR A 178 18.86 -15.65 11.12
C THR A 178 17.91 -15.48 9.92
N ILE A 179 18.04 -16.34 8.90
CA ILE A 179 17.09 -16.38 7.76
C ILE A 179 15.67 -16.72 8.26
N PHE A 180 15.53 -17.77 9.07
CA PHE A 180 14.23 -18.13 9.66
C PHE A 180 13.65 -17.01 10.55
N LEU A 181 14.50 -16.33 11.32
CA LEU A 181 14.09 -15.19 12.13
C LEU A 181 13.54 -14.05 11.26
N ALA A 182 14.21 -13.69 10.17
CA ALA A 182 13.75 -12.65 9.25
C ALA A 182 12.38 -13.00 8.64
N ILE A 183 12.19 -14.25 8.20
CA ILE A 183 10.91 -14.74 7.67
C ILE A 183 9.80 -14.64 8.73
N ILE A 184 10.06 -15.06 9.97
CA ILE A 184 9.09 -14.96 11.06
C ILE A 184 8.73 -13.50 11.35
N ILE A 185 9.71 -12.59 11.36
CA ILE A 185 9.47 -11.16 11.57
C ILE A 185 8.58 -10.60 10.46
N TYR A 186 8.86 -10.90 9.19
CA TYR A 186 8.00 -10.47 8.09
C TYR A 186 6.59 -11.04 8.18
N ALA A 187 6.44 -12.31 8.57
CA ALA A 187 5.12 -12.92 8.78
C ALA A 187 4.33 -12.21 9.89
N ILE A 188 4.99 -11.84 10.99
CA ILE A 188 4.37 -11.08 12.09
C ILE A 188 3.98 -9.68 11.63
N LEU A 189 4.90 -8.96 10.97
CA LEU A 189 4.65 -7.60 10.48
C LEU A 189 3.51 -7.56 9.45
N GLY A 190 3.49 -8.54 8.54
CA GLY A 190 2.40 -8.73 7.58
C GLY A 190 1.06 -8.99 8.29
N LYS A 191 1.03 -9.89 9.28
CA LYS A 191 -0.18 -10.19 10.05
C LYS A 191 -0.68 -8.98 10.86
N VAL A 192 0.22 -8.22 11.47
CA VAL A 192 -0.13 -6.98 12.18
C VAL A 192 -0.71 -5.96 11.22
N SER A 193 -0.12 -5.82 10.03
CA SER A 193 -0.63 -4.91 8.99
C SER A 193 -2.02 -5.31 8.51
N ASP A 194 -2.26 -6.60 8.26
CA ASP A 194 -3.58 -7.11 7.86
C ASP A 194 -4.62 -6.91 8.97
N TRP A 195 -4.22 -7.13 10.22
CA TRP A 195 -5.08 -6.88 11.38
C TRP A 195 -5.44 -5.40 11.52
N ILE A 196 -4.49 -4.48 11.33
CA ILE A 196 -4.75 -3.04 11.31
C ILE A 196 -5.72 -2.68 10.16
N ALA A 197 -5.54 -3.27 8.98
CA ALA A 197 -6.46 -3.04 7.86
C ALA A 197 -7.87 -3.54 8.16
N ALA A 198 -8.01 -4.73 8.74
CA ALA A 198 -9.30 -5.28 9.15
C ALA A 198 -9.97 -4.45 10.25
N LEU A 199 -9.19 -3.88 11.18
CA LEU A 199 -9.70 -2.97 12.20
C LEU A 199 -10.18 -1.65 11.60
N LEU A 200 -9.43 -1.09 10.64
CA LEU A 200 -9.88 0.09 9.89
C LEU A 200 -11.17 -0.21 9.14
N GLU A 201 -11.27 -1.39 8.54
CA GLU A 201 -12.48 -1.83 7.83
C GLU A 201 -13.69 -1.96 8.74
N SER A 202 -13.55 -2.59 9.91
CA SER A 202 -14.67 -2.74 10.84
C SER A 202 -15.15 -1.41 11.41
N ILE A 203 -14.22 -0.50 11.75
CA ILE A 203 -14.57 0.84 12.26
C ILE A 203 -15.22 1.69 11.16
N LEU A 204 -14.65 1.66 9.95
CA LEU A 204 -15.11 2.48 8.85
C LEU A 204 -16.29 1.89 8.09
N LEU A 205 -16.73 0.66 8.33
CA LEU A 205 -17.87 0.05 7.63
C LEU A 205 -18.96 -0.47 8.58
N ASP A 206 -18.94 -0.07 9.85
CA ASP A 206 -19.90 -0.53 10.87
C ASP A 206 -21.37 -0.32 10.46
N TRP A 207 -21.65 0.73 9.67
CA TRP A 207 -23.00 1.00 9.14
C TRP A 207 -23.50 -0.04 8.12
N GLN A 208 -22.62 -0.77 7.45
CA GLN A 208 -23.00 -1.87 6.54
C GLN A 208 -23.29 -3.15 7.31
N ALA A 209 -22.52 -3.44 8.36
CA ALA A 209 -22.79 -4.58 9.25
C ALA A 209 -24.18 -4.48 9.89
N SER A 210 -24.64 -3.27 10.22
CA SER A 210 -26.00 -3.01 10.71
C SER A 210 -27.12 -3.31 9.69
N LYS A 211 -26.85 -3.35 8.38
CA LYS A 211 -27.86 -3.65 7.33
C LYS A 211 -27.85 -5.12 6.89
N GLY A 212 -26.82 -5.88 7.23
CA GLY A 212 -26.73 -7.33 7.05
C GLY A 212 -27.39 -8.08 8.20
N GLY A 213 -28.65 -7.76 8.49
CA GLY A 213 -29.48 -8.56 9.40
C GLY A 213 -29.78 -9.92 8.78
N ARG A 214 -29.59 -10.97 9.59
CA ARG A 214 -29.84 -12.40 9.34
C ARG A 214 -31.19 -12.68 8.68
#